data_AF-A0A6P1I9S3-F1
#
_entry.id   AF-A0A6P1I9S3-F1
#
_cell.length_a   1.000
_cell.length_b   1.000
_cell.length_c   1.000
_cell.angle_alpha   90.00
_cell.angle_beta   90.00
_cell.angle_gamma   90.00
#
_symmetry.space_group_name_H-M   'P 1'
#
loop_
_entity.id
_entity.type
_entity.pdbx_description
1 polymer ?
#
loop_
_entity_poly.entity_id
_entity_poly.type
_entity_poly.pdbx_seq_one_letter_code
_entity_poly.pdbx_strand_id
1 'polypeptide(L)'
;MFCTRPRCAATIAALSWVTLAALTACGDDDGRAAAAVTASISGSVVTDESTDLGSIVIGWGETHSDTEITTPRPDEVSARCYGRGKQLAVDITAPHGWKIRARHGAQILTIENTDQYLAPADVETKNEYLDTVQAVDWSQPDHIDIAATIDAPQDWNRADQPRRIYLSLHVDCTE
;
A
#
# COMPACT_ATOMS: atom_id res chain seq x y z
N MET A 1 66.28 39.46 -36.12
CA MET A 1 66.84 38.10 -36.01
C MET A 1 66.51 37.59 -34.60
N PHE A 2 65.89 36.40 -34.49
CA PHE A 2 65.41 35.66 -33.28
C PHE A 2 64.14 36.23 -32.58
N CYS A 3 62.92 35.68 -32.79
CA CYS A 3 62.25 34.47 -32.18
C CYS A 3 62.00 34.64 -30.66
N THR A 4 60.86 34.36 -30.00
CA THR A 4 59.63 33.55 -30.25
C THR A 4 58.63 33.86 -29.11
N ARG A 5 57.30 33.75 -29.32
CA ARG A 5 56.25 33.72 -28.24
C ARG A 5 56.23 32.32 -27.58
N PRO A 6 55.85 32.15 -26.28
CA PRO A 6 54.43 31.89 -25.95
C PRO A 6 53.92 32.25 -24.53
N ARG A 7 52.58 32.42 -24.47
CA ARG A 7 51.61 32.06 -23.41
C ARG A 7 51.74 32.61 -21.98
N CYS A 8 50.79 33.48 -21.62
CA CYS A 8 50.38 33.76 -20.25
C CYS A 8 49.59 32.59 -19.64
N ALA A 9 49.99 32.14 -18.44
CA ALA A 9 49.19 31.37 -17.49
C ALA A 9 49.09 32.24 -16.21
N ALA A 10 47.89 32.65 -15.81
CA ALA A 10 47.00 31.97 -14.86
C ALA A 10 47.46 32.12 -13.41
N THR A 11 46.67 32.85 -12.61
CA THR A 11 46.14 32.47 -11.28
C THR A 11 45.48 33.70 -10.65
N ILE A 12 44.15 33.75 -10.61
CA ILE A 12 43.40 34.64 -9.71
C ILE A 12 42.39 33.79 -8.93
N ALA A 13 42.32 34.15 -7.66
CA ALA A 13 41.77 33.48 -6.51
C ALA A 13 40.23 33.39 -6.45
N ALA A 14 39.81 32.63 -5.43
CA ALA A 14 38.56 32.70 -4.66
C ALA A 14 37.39 31.86 -5.17
N LEU A 15 37.27 30.67 -4.56
CA LEU A 15 36.10 29.81 -4.58
C LEU A 15 34.95 30.49 -3.81
N SER A 16 34.00 31.04 -4.57
CA SER A 16 32.71 31.51 -4.07
C SER A 16 31.83 30.31 -3.73
N TRP A 17 31.69 29.99 -2.45
CA TRP A 17 30.66 29.06 -1.97
C TRP A 17 29.35 29.85 -1.85
N VAL A 18 28.60 29.94 -2.96
CA VAL A 18 27.19 30.34 -2.92
C VAL A 18 26.38 29.05 -2.95
N THR A 19 25.79 28.75 -1.80
CA THR A 19 24.85 27.65 -1.58
C THR A 19 23.76 27.67 -2.65
N LEU A 20 23.66 26.59 -3.44
CA LEU A 20 22.45 26.28 -4.19
C LEU A 20 21.32 26.10 -3.18
N ALA A 21 20.42 27.07 -3.10
CA ALA A 21 19.09 26.83 -2.59
C ALA A 21 18.41 25.88 -3.59
N ALA A 22 18.44 24.58 -3.28
CA ALA A 22 17.58 23.63 -3.95
C ALA A 22 16.14 24.02 -3.63
N LEU A 23 15.46 24.64 -4.59
CA LEU A 23 14.00 24.69 -4.62
C LEU A 23 13.51 23.26 -4.84
N THR A 24 13.39 22.49 -3.77
CA THR A 24 12.55 21.29 -3.75
C THR A 24 11.11 21.74 -3.66
N ALA A 25 10.61 22.30 -4.77
CA ALA A 25 9.18 22.36 -5.04
C ALA A 25 8.81 21.04 -5.72
N CYS A 26 8.52 20.02 -4.92
CA CYS A 26 7.81 18.81 -5.36
C CYS A 26 6.61 18.66 -4.43
N GLY A 27 5.42 18.66 -5.04
CA GLY A 27 4.14 19.01 -4.41
C GLY A 27 3.81 18.25 -3.13
N ASP A 28 3.00 18.91 -2.30
CA ASP A 28 2.33 18.34 -1.14
C ASP A 28 1.78 16.95 -1.47
N ASP A 29 2.47 15.93 -0.96
CA ASP A 29 1.89 14.62 -0.76
C ASP A 29 1.06 14.75 0.52
N ASP A 30 -0.17 15.27 0.39
CA ASP A 30 -1.13 15.56 1.48
C ASP A 30 -1.44 14.35 2.38
N GLY A 31 -0.91 13.18 2.04
CA GLY A 31 -0.97 11.98 2.87
C GLY A 31 -0.06 12.08 4.10
N ARG A 32 -0.49 11.43 5.17
CA ARG A 32 0.34 11.14 6.36
C ARG A 32 0.59 9.65 6.46
N ALA A 33 1.65 9.27 7.15
CA ALA A 33 1.79 7.86 7.54
C ALA A 33 0.66 7.49 8.49
N ALA A 34 0.18 6.25 8.42
CA ALA A 34 -0.69 5.70 9.45
C ALA A 34 0.04 5.66 10.81
N ALA A 35 -0.69 5.90 11.89
CA ALA A 35 -0.21 5.76 13.25
C ALA A 35 0.21 4.31 13.55
N ALA A 36 -0.56 3.36 13.03
CA ALA A 36 -0.29 1.94 13.16
C ALA A 36 -0.95 1.13 12.03
N VAL A 37 -0.34 -0.02 11.73
CA VAL A 37 -0.95 -1.12 10.98
C VAL A 37 -0.90 -2.35 11.87
N THR A 38 -2.03 -3.04 12.04
CA THR A 38 -2.13 -4.26 12.86
C THR A 38 -2.99 -5.30 12.18
N ALA A 39 -3.11 -6.49 12.78
CA ALA A 39 -4.13 -7.45 12.38
C ALA A 39 -5.53 -6.85 12.50
N SER A 40 -6.46 -7.36 11.69
CA SER A 40 -7.88 -6.97 11.75
C SER A 40 -8.46 -7.22 13.14
N ILE A 41 -9.32 -6.31 13.58
CA ILE A 41 -10.04 -6.39 14.86
C ILE A 41 -11.48 -6.89 14.70
N SER A 42 -11.96 -7.11 13.47
CA SER A 42 -13.31 -7.66 13.20
C SER A 42 -13.52 -9.06 13.78
N GLY A 43 -12.45 -9.80 14.09
CA GLY A 43 -12.50 -11.19 14.52
C GLY A 43 -12.92 -12.16 13.41
N SER A 44 -12.96 -11.71 12.15
CA SER A 44 -13.30 -12.55 11.00
C SER A 44 -12.12 -13.43 10.61
N VAL A 45 -12.41 -14.71 10.40
CA VAL A 45 -11.47 -15.71 9.90
C VAL A 45 -11.46 -15.61 8.38
N VAL A 46 -10.39 -15.05 7.82
CA VAL A 46 -10.31 -14.72 6.38
C VAL A 46 -9.79 -15.92 5.56
N THR A 47 -8.92 -16.73 6.14
CA THR A 47 -8.42 -18.02 5.64
C THR A 47 -8.98 -19.16 6.50
N ASP A 48 -8.85 -20.42 6.08
CA ASP A 48 -9.24 -21.57 6.91
C ASP A 48 -8.18 -22.00 7.94
N GLU A 49 -7.04 -21.30 7.99
CA GLU A 49 -5.92 -21.65 8.85
C GLU A 49 -5.97 -20.96 10.23
N SER A 50 -5.89 -21.76 11.30
CA SER A 50 -5.91 -21.23 12.68
C SER A 50 -4.72 -20.33 13.04
N THR A 51 -3.63 -20.40 12.28
CA THR A 51 -2.41 -19.60 12.45
C THR A 51 -2.60 -18.14 12.08
N ASP A 52 -3.66 -17.82 11.35
CA ASP A 52 -3.91 -16.48 10.84
C ASP A 52 -4.74 -15.62 11.81
N LEU A 53 -5.22 -16.24 12.88
CA LEU A 53 -5.92 -15.56 13.96
C LEU A 53 -5.02 -14.52 14.63
N GLY A 54 -5.37 -13.25 14.46
CA GLY A 54 -4.60 -12.14 15.02
C GLY A 54 -3.34 -11.79 14.22
N SER A 55 -3.21 -12.31 13.00
CA SER A 55 -2.15 -11.97 12.05
C SER A 55 -2.68 -11.00 10.98
N ILE A 56 -1.79 -10.19 10.41
CA ILE A 56 -2.09 -9.54 9.13
C ILE A 56 -2.06 -10.62 8.07
N VAL A 57 -3.05 -10.65 7.17
CA VAL A 57 -3.10 -11.60 6.04
C VAL A 57 -3.25 -10.81 4.76
N ILE A 58 -2.36 -11.04 3.79
CA ILE A 58 -2.44 -10.41 2.46
C ILE A 58 -2.02 -11.46 1.42
N GLY A 59 -2.86 -11.70 0.42
CA GLY A 59 -2.49 -12.62 -0.64
C GLY A 59 -3.54 -12.97 -1.67
N TRP A 60 -3.09 -13.73 -2.67
CA TRP A 60 -3.91 -14.31 -3.74
C TRP A 60 -3.42 -15.73 -4.05
N GLY A 61 -4.29 -16.73 -3.88
CA GLY A 61 -3.93 -18.13 -4.03
C GLY A 61 -4.64 -18.99 -3.00
N GLU A 62 -4.08 -20.16 -2.70
CA GLU A 62 -4.71 -21.12 -1.76
C GLU A 62 -3.74 -21.59 -0.68
N THR A 63 -2.45 -21.22 -0.75
CA THR A 63 -1.42 -21.71 0.16
C THR A 63 -0.59 -20.58 0.74
N HIS A 64 -0.19 -20.73 2.00
CA HIS A 64 0.80 -19.84 2.60
C HIS A 64 2.17 -19.95 1.92
N SER A 65 2.58 -18.86 1.28
CA SER A 65 3.89 -18.70 0.66
C SER A 65 4.14 -17.23 0.31
N ASP A 66 5.42 -16.87 0.15
CA ASP A 66 5.87 -15.54 -0.29
C ASP A 66 5.21 -15.07 -1.62
N THR A 67 4.66 -15.99 -2.41
CA THR A 67 4.04 -15.69 -3.71
C THR A 67 2.52 -15.85 -3.72
N GLU A 68 1.91 -16.32 -2.64
CA GLU A 68 0.44 -16.49 -2.56
C GLU A 68 -0.11 -15.78 -1.33
N ILE A 69 -0.34 -16.49 -0.23
CA ILE A 69 -0.88 -15.93 1.02
C ILE A 69 0.28 -15.68 2.00
N THR A 70 0.40 -14.45 2.47
CA THR A 70 1.47 -14.02 3.37
C THR A 70 0.91 -13.48 4.68
N THR A 71 1.70 -13.61 5.75
CA THR A 71 1.40 -13.08 7.08
C THR A 71 2.45 -12.06 7.54
N PRO A 72 2.53 -10.89 6.88
CA PRO A 72 3.58 -9.90 7.16
C PRO A 72 3.45 -9.34 8.58
N ARG A 73 4.59 -8.92 9.15
CA ARG A 73 4.60 -8.23 10.44
C ARG A 73 4.07 -6.80 10.26
N PRO A 74 3.52 -6.17 11.32
CA PRO A 74 3.11 -4.77 11.31
C PRO A 74 4.13 -3.79 10.72
N ASP A 75 5.42 -3.97 11.02
CA ASP A 75 6.51 -3.12 10.54
C ASP A 75 6.88 -3.33 9.06
N GLU A 76 6.35 -4.37 8.43
CA GLU A 76 6.57 -4.69 7.01
C GLU A 76 5.46 -4.14 6.10
N VAL A 77 4.36 -3.66 6.69
CA VAL A 77 3.24 -3.05 5.97
C VAL A 77 3.23 -1.54 6.22
N SER A 78 3.23 -0.77 5.14
CA SER A 78 3.15 0.69 5.18
C SER A 78 1.77 1.16 4.74
N ALA A 79 1.20 2.13 5.44
CA ALA A 79 -0.05 2.76 5.05
C ALA A 79 0.08 4.28 5.02
N ARG A 80 -0.50 4.89 3.98
CA ARG A 80 -0.59 6.34 3.77
C ARG A 80 -2.05 6.75 3.83
N CYS A 81 -2.38 7.67 4.73
CA CYS A 81 -3.74 8.13 4.99
C CYS A 81 -3.95 9.54 4.45
N TYR A 82 -5.01 9.74 3.68
CA TYR A 82 -5.36 10.99 3.02
C TYR A 82 -6.72 11.47 3.53
N GLY A 83 -6.83 12.75 3.89
CA GLY A 83 -8.07 13.29 4.49
C GLY A 83 -8.38 12.70 5.89
N ARG A 84 -9.58 13.01 6.41
CA ARG A 84 -10.06 12.55 7.72
C ARG A 84 -11.56 12.23 7.73
N GLY A 85 -12.00 11.42 8.68
CA GLY A 85 -13.39 11.01 8.87
C GLY A 85 -13.99 10.50 7.57
N LYS A 86 -15.09 11.13 7.13
CA LYS A 86 -15.81 10.73 5.91
C LYS A 86 -15.05 10.94 4.59
N GLN A 87 -13.91 11.62 4.63
CA GLN A 87 -13.04 11.85 3.46
C GLN A 87 -11.78 10.98 3.51
N LEU A 88 -11.66 10.08 4.48
CA LEU A 88 -10.48 9.23 4.62
C LEU A 88 -10.31 8.35 3.37
N ALA A 89 -9.11 8.32 2.83
CA ALA A 89 -8.63 7.32 1.90
C ALA A 89 -7.31 6.75 2.41
N VAL A 90 -7.06 5.47 2.16
CA VAL A 90 -5.88 4.77 2.67
C VAL A 90 -5.25 3.99 1.53
N ASP A 91 -3.97 4.25 1.29
CA ASP A 91 -3.12 3.48 0.39
C ASP A 91 -2.18 2.61 1.23
N ILE A 92 -2.33 1.29 1.13
CA ILE A 92 -1.56 0.27 1.84
C ILE A 92 -0.56 -0.34 0.86
N THR A 93 0.69 -0.49 1.28
CA THR A 93 1.75 -1.23 0.58
C THR A 93 2.27 -2.32 1.51
N ALA A 94 2.37 -3.54 1.00
CA ALA A 94 2.86 -4.69 1.75
C ALA A 94 3.97 -5.42 0.96
N PRO A 95 4.67 -6.39 1.57
CA PRO A 95 5.70 -7.16 0.90
C PRO A 95 5.20 -7.84 -0.39
N HIS A 96 6.13 -8.27 -1.23
CA HIS A 96 5.83 -9.00 -2.47
C HIS A 96 4.92 -8.23 -3.44
N GLY A 97 5.08 -6.91 -3.49
CA GLY A 97 4.46 -6.04 -4.49
C GLY A 97 2.99 -5.70 -4.27
N TRP A 98 2.39 -6.09 -3.14
CA TRP A 98 0.99 -5.83 -2.83
C TRP A 98 0.73 -4.34 -2.60
N LYS A 99 -0.30 -3.80 -3.27
CA LYS A 99 -0.86 -2.49 -2.97
C LYS A 99 -2.38 -2.53 -2.96
N ILE A 100 -2.96 -1.89 -1.95
CA ILE A 100 -4.41 -1.86 -1.73
C ILE A 100 -4.81 -0.41 -1.48
N ARG A 101 -5.86 0.05 -2.16
CA ARG A 101 -6.44 1.38 -1.95
C ARG A 101 -7.87 1.25 -1.46
N ALA A 102 -8.18 1.98 -0.40
CA ALA A 102 -9.49 2.01 0.23
C ALA A 102 -9.99 3.44 0.37
N ARG A 103 -11.30 3.65 0.24
CA ARG A 103 -11.94 4.96 0.42
C ARG A 103 -13.12 4.84 1.37
N HIS A 104 -13.22 5.79 2.30
CA HIS A 104 -14.22 5.76 3.36
C HIS A 104 -15.64 5.57 2.80
N GLY A 105 -16.38 4.63 3.39
CA GLY A 105 -17.77 4.34 3.05
C GLY A 105 -17.95 3.47 1.80
N ALA A 106 -16.87 3.09 1.11
CA ALA A 106 -16.92 2.11 0.04
C ALA A 106 -16.75 0.68 0.58
N GLN A 107 -17.48 -0.26 -0.01
CA GLN A 107 -17.23 -1.71 0.05
C GLN A 107 -16.49 -2.16 -1.21
N ILE A 108 -15.58 -1.31 -1.70
CA ILE A 108 -14.76 -1.56 -2.89
C ILE A 108 -13.32 -1.27 -2.49
N LEU A 109 -12.43 -2.21 -2.83
CA LEU A 109 -10.99 -2.04 -2.70
C LEU A 109 -10.37 -2.07 -4.09
N THR A 110 -9.41 -1.19 -4.37
CA THR A 110 -8.55 -1.33 -5.54
C THR A 110 -7.31 -2.12 -5.12
N ILE A 111 -7.05 -3.25 -5.75
CA ILE A 111 -5.92 -4.14 -5.39
C ILE A 111 -5.03 -4.32 -6.62
N GLU A 112 -3.71 -4.31 -6.41
CA GLU A 112 -2.70 -4.68 -7.41
C GLU A 112 -1.57 -5.49 -6.77
N ASN A 113 -0.86 -6.25 -7.60
CA ASN A 113 0.41 -6.88 -7.20
C ASN A 113 1.46 -6.64 -8.29
N THR A 114 2.48 -5.83 -7.99
CA THR A 114 3.50 -5.46 -8.97
C THR A 114 4.49 -6.56 -9.28
N ASP A 115 4.78 -7.43 -8.30
CA ASP A 115 5.82 -8.47 -8.43
C ASP A 115 5.31 -9.65 -9.26
N GLN A 116 3.99 -9.88 -9.21
CA GLN A 116 3.28 -10.90 -9.98
C GLN A 116 2.65 -10.36 -11.26
N TYR A 117 2.87 -9.08 -11.59
CA TYR A 117 2.30 -8.41 -12.76
C TYR A 117 0.75 -8.44 -12.82
N LEU A 118 0.10 -8.39 -11.66
CA LEU A 118 -1.35 -8.31 -11.54
C LEU A 118 -1.79 -6.85 -11.59
N ALA A 119 -2.44 -6.47 -12.69
CA ALA A 119 -2.89 -5.11 -12.92
C ALA A 119 -3.92 -4.64 -11.87
N PRO A 120 -3.97 -3.34 -11.53
CA PRO A 120 -4.96 -2.80 -10.61
C PRO A 120 -6.39 -3.17 -11.01
N ALA A 121 -7.16 -3.64 -10.05
CA ALA A 121 -8.56 -3.99 -10.23
C ALA A 121 -9.37 -3.59 -9.00
N ASP A 122 -10.58 -3.09 -9.25
CA ASP A 122 -11.57 -2.84 -8.21
C ASP A 122 -12.32 -4.15 -7.89
N VAL A 123 -12.33 -4.53 -6.62
CA VAL A 123 -13.05 -5.70 -6.12
C VAL A 123 -14.12 -5.27 -5.14
N GLU A 124 -15.34 -5.82 -5.32
CA GLU A 124 -16.43 -5.60 -4.37
C GLU A 124 -16.25 -6.54 -3.18
N THR A 125 -16.21 -5.96 -1.98
CA THR A 125 -15.99 -6.67 -0.72
C THR A 125 -17.30 -7.03 -0.03
N LYS A 126 -18.44 -6.67 -0.65
CA LYS A 126 -19.75 -6.95 -0.09
C LYS A 126 -20.02 -8.45 -0.10
N ASN A 127 -20.40 -9.01 1.04
CA ASN A 127 -20.87 -10.38 1.09
C ASN A 127 -22.25 -10.47 0.44
N GLU A 128 -22.39 -11.29 -0.61
CA GLU A 128 -23.64 -11.44 -1.38
C GLU A 128 -24.73 -12.21 -0.61
N TYR A 129 -24.36 -12.94 0.44
CA TYR A 129 -25.27 -13.78 1.23
C TYR A 129 -25.67 -13.16 2.55
N LEU A 130 -24.82 -12.30 3.14
CA LEU A 130 -25.01 -11.72 4.46
C LEU A 130 -24.65 -10.23 4.46
N ASP A 131 -25.64 -9.37 4.22
CA ASP A 131 -25.49 -7.91 4.23
C ASP A 131 -24.95 -7.35 5.56
N THR A 132 -25.05 -8.12 6.66
CA THR A 132 -24.55 -7.72 7.98
C THR A 132 -23.05 -7.92 8.14
N VAL A 133 -22.41 -8.70 7.27
CA VAL A 133 -20.95 -8.92 7.31
C VAL A 133 -20.29 -7.81 6.52
N GLN A 134 -19.71 -6.84 7.23
CA GLN A 134 -18.93 -5.77 6.63
C GLN A 134 -17.48 -6.23 6.54
N ALA A 135 -17.04 -6.56 5.32
CA ALA A 135 -15.65 -6.93 5.08
C ALA A 135 -14.69 -5.74 5.17
N VAL A 136 -15.21 -4.52 4.98
CA VAL A 136 -14.48 -3.27 5.24
C VAL A 136 -15.30 -2.45 6.25
N ASP A 137 -14.77 -2.26 7.44
CA ASP A 137 -15.40 -1.48 8.50
C ASP A 137 -14.76 -0.08 8.61
N TRP A 138 -15.64 0.93 8.58
CA TRP A 138 -15.33 2.37 8.72
C TRP A 138 -16.05 2.99 9.92
N SER A 139 -16.56 2.17 10.85
CA SER A 139 -17.40 2.60 11.97
C SER A 139 -16.66 3.56 12.92
N GLN A 140 -15.35 3.41 13.02
CA GLN A 140 -14.48 4.28 13.81
C GLN A 140 -13.89 5.39 12.93
N PRO A 141 -14.04 6.68 13.31
CA PRO A 141 -13.46 7.79 12.56
C PRO A 141 -11.95 7.66 12.45
N ASP A 142 -11.40 7.89 11.26
CA ASP A 142 -9.96 7.81 11.01
C ASP A 142 -9.36 6.40 11.19
N HIS A 143 -10.20 5.36 11.17
CA HIS A 143 -9.76 3.96 11.13
C HIS A 143 -10.37 3.24 9.94
N ILE A 144 -9.70 2.19 9.51
CA ILE A 144 -10.24 1.17 8.61
C ILE A 144 -9.87 -0.20 9.14
N ASP A 145 -10.84 -1.10 9.17
CA ASP A 145 -10.62 -2.53 9.39
C ASP A 145 -11.03 -3.29 8.14
N ILE A 146 -10.14 -4.15 7.62
CA ILE A 146 -10.39 -4.99 6.45
C ILE A 146 -10.30 -6.45 6.91
N ALA A 147 -11.35 -7.21 6.62
CA ALA A 147 -11.44 -8.64 6.82
C ALA A 147 -12.25 -9.24 5.67
N ALA A 148 -11.58 -9.52 4.57
CA ALA A 148 -12.22 -9.82 3.30
C ALA A 148 -11.62 -11.06 2.63
N THR A 149 -12.48 -12.00 2.25
CA THR A 149 -12.17 -13.10 1.34
C THR A 149 -12.97 -12.91 0.07
N ILE A 150 -12.31 -12.53 -1.02
CA ILE A 150 -12.97 -12.02 -2.23
C ILE A 150 -12.51 -12.85 -3.43
N ASP A 151 -13.38 -13.05 -4.40
CA ASP A 151 -12.94 -13.67 -5.65
C ASP A 151 -11.95 -12.75 -6.37
N ALA A 152 -10.86 -13.32 -6.90
CA ALA A 152 -9.92 -12.52 -7.65
C ALA A 152 -10.57 -11.97 -8.93
N PRO A 153 -10.12 -10.79 -9.41
CA PRO A 153 -10.53 -10.25 -10.68
C PRO A 153 -10.47 -11.28 -11.81
N GLN A 154 -11.46 -11.27 -12.69
CA GLN A 154 -11.55 -12.24 -13.79
C GLN A 154 -10.27 -12.27 -14.64
N ASP A 155 -9.62 -11.11 -14.83
CA ASP A 155 -8.39 -10.99 -15.61
C ASP A 155 -7.14 -11.53 -14.89
N TRP A 156 -7.20 -11.73 -13.56
CA TRP A 156 -6.15 -12.40 -12.79
C TRP A 156 -6.34 -13.91 -12.80
N ASN A 157 -7.59 -14.35 -12.80
CA ASN A 157 -7.95 -15.77 -12.79
C ASN A 157 -7.62 -16.44 -14.12
N ARG A 158 -6.90 -17.56 -14.04
CA ARG A 158 -6.82 -18.49 -15.16
C ARG A 158 -8.08 -19.35 -15.15
N ALA A 159 -8.65 -19.59 -16.32
CA ALA A 159 -9.97 -20.20 -16.51
C ALA A 159 -10.16 -21.58 -15.83
N ASP A 160 -9.08 -22.22 -15.40
CA ASP A 160 -9.05 -23.55 -14.77
C ASP A 160 -8.92 -23.54 -13.25
N GLN A 161 -8.57 -22.41 -12.62
CA GLN A 161 -8.37 -22.30 -11.17
C GLN A 161 -8.81 -20.92 -10.66
N PRO A 162 -10.08 -20.73 -10.27
CA PRO A 162 -10.48 -19.52 -9.57
C PRO A 162 -9.72 -19.46 -8.26
N ARG A 163 -9.01 -18.34 -8.05
CA ARG A 163 -8.25 -18.08 -6.82
C ARG A 163 -8.93 -16.94 -6.07
N ARG A 164 -8.81 -16.97 -4.75
CA ARG A 164 -9.36 -15.92 -3.89
C ARG A 164 -8.26 -14.97 -3.42
N ILE A 165 -8.67 -13.75 -3.12
CA ILE A 165 -7.86 -12.74 -2.46
C ILE A 165 -8.23 -12.75 -0.98
N TYR A 166 -7.21 -12.74 -0.13
CA TYR A 166 -7.31 -12.77 1.32
C TYR A 166 -6.71 -11.49 1.88
N LEU A 167 -7.53 -10.68 2.56
CA LEU A 167 -7.11 -9.44 3.21
C LEU A 167 -7.61 -9.41 4.66
N SER A 168 -6.69 -9.30 5.62
CA SER A 168 -6.97 -9.12 7.04
C SER A 168 -6.00 -8.10 7.61
N LEU A 169 -6.43 -6.87 7.86
CA LEU A 169 -5.61 -5.86 8.55
C LEU A 169 -6.46 -4.71 9.09
N HIS A 170 -5.90 -3.99 10.05
CA HIS A 170 -6.41 -2.73 10.57
C HIS A 170 -5.40 -1.62 10.30
N VAL A 171 -5.88 -0.42 9.95
CA VAL A 171 -5.07 0.78 9.84
C VAL A 171 -5.64 1.89 10.71
N ASP A 172 -4.80 2.44 11.57
CA ASP A 172 -5.07 3.63 12.38
C ASP A 172 -4.48 4.86 11.69
N CYS A 173 -5.33 5.80 11.29
CA CYS A 173 -4.93 7.04 10.64
C CYS A 173 -5.00 8.25 11.58
N THR A 174 -5.02 8.09 12.90
CA THR A 174 -5.28 9.21 13.83
C THR A 174 -4.13 10.23 13.94
N GLU A 175 -2.94 9.95 13.42
CA GLU A 175 -1.82 10.91 13.37
C GLU A 175 -2.08 12.15 12.49
#